data_AF-A0A959QD73-F1
#
_entry.id   AF-A0A959QD73-F1
#
_cell.length_a   1.000
_cell.length_b   1.000
_cell.length_c   1.000
_cell.angle_alpha   90.00
_cell.angle_beta   90.00
_cell.angle_gamma   90.00
#
_symmetry.space_group_name_H-M   'P 1'
#
loop_
_entity.id
_entity.type
_entity.pdbx_description
1 polymer ?
#
loop_
_entity_poly.entity_id
_entity_poly.type
_entity_poly.pdbx_seq_one_letter_code
_entity_poly.pdbx_strand_id
1 'polypeptide(L)'
;MSPLELQVIDTWYINHRTNLKLIDQLTEEALSLTTSKRGGGTVGHQLAHIYNVRFWRLEKYDKTWVSGLHTIKAADEKTLDLLRKYHTTSADLIGQLIRNGLEQDGLIKGFSRGVVPLLGYFIHHEAHHRGNILLTLKLCGFKLPDELKYGIWEWNKI
;
A
#
# COMPACT_ATOMS: atom_id res chain seq x y z
N MET A 1 22.38 9.99 6.76
CA MET A 1 21.96 8.58 6.57
C MET A 1 23.02 7.85 5.75
N SER A 2 23.30 6.60 6.11
CA SER A 2 24.21 5.71 5.40
C SER A 2 23.59 5.17 4.10
N PRO A 3 24.40 4.64 3.16
CA PRO A 3 23.88 3.99 1.96
C PRO A 3 22.87 2.86 2.26
N LEU A 4 23.09 2.08 3.32
CA LEU A 4 22.17 1.00 3.71
C LEU A 4 20.83 1.55 4.18
N GLU A 5 20.83 2.62 4.98
CA GLU A 5 19.59 3.24 5.46
C GLU A 5 18.77 3.84 4.31
N LEU A 6 19.43 4.39 3.28
CA LEU A 6 18.76 4.86 2.07
C LEU A 6 18.11 3.70 1.30
N GLN A 7 18.78 2.54 1.21
CA GLN A 7 18.20 1.33 0.59
C GLN A 7 16.97 0.81 1.35
N VAL A 8 16.95 0.92 2.69
CA VAL A 8 15.78 0.55 3.50
C VAL A 8 14.57 1.43 3.14
N ILE A 9 14.78 2.74 3.00
CA ILE A 9 13.73 3.66 2.56
C ILE A 9 13.30 3.36 1.12
N ASP A 10 14.25 3.18 0.20
CA ASP A 10 13.92 2.92 -1.21
C ASP A 10 13.15 1.59 -1.37
N THR A 11 13.46 0.58 -0.57
CA THR A 11 12.72 -0.69 -0.53
C THR A 11 11.23 -0.46 -0.23
N TRP A 12 10.89 0.47 0.66
CA TRP A 12 9.50 0.87 0.91
C TRP A 12 8.86 1.50 -0.34
N TYR A 13 9.57 2.43 -0.97
CA TYR A 13 9.06 3.13 -2.15
C TYR A 13 8.94 2.21 -3.37
N ILE A 14 9.81 1.21 -3.56
CA ILE A 14 9.66 0.16 -4.58
C ILE A 14 8.32 -0.57 -4.39
N ASN A 15 8.02 -1.01 -3.16
CA ASN A 15 6.75 -1.65 -2.86
C ASN A 15 5.55 -0.74 -3.14
N HIS A 16 5.63 0.55 -2.74
CA HIS A 16 4.57 1.51 -3.04
C HIS A 16 4.38 1.73 -4.55
N ARG A 17 5.44 1.95 -5.32
CA ARG A 17 5.40 2.16 -6.78
C ARG A 17 4.82 0.95 -7.50
N THR A 18 5.07 -0.25 -6.98
CA THR A 18 4.46 -1.50 -7.48
C THR A 18 2.94 -1.51 -7.27
N ASN A 19 2.45 -1.05 -6.11
CA ASN A 19 1.01 -0.91 -5.86
C ASN A 19 0.37 0.21 -6.69
N LEU A 20 1.08 1.33 -6.86
CA LEU A 20 0.62 2.44 -7.69
C LEU A 20 0.44 2.01 -9.14
N LYS A 21 1.40 1.23 -9.68
CA LYS A 21 1.30 0.63 -11.00
C LYS A 21 0.06 -0.26 -11.17
N LEU A 22 -0.33 -0.99 -10.12
CA LEU A 22 -1.61 -1.71 -10.13
C LEU A 22 -2.79 -0.75 -10.21
N ILE A 23 -2.86 0.26 -9.34
CA ILE A 23 -3.96 1.25 -9.32
C ILE A 23 -4.10 1.95 -10.67
N ASP A 24 -3.00 2.34 -11.30
CA ASP A 24 -3.00 3.11 -12.55
C ASP A 24 -3.45 2.30 -13.78
N GLN A 25 -3.55 0.99 -13.66
CA GLN A 25 -3.92 0.08 -14.75
C GLN A 25 -5.35 -0.49 -14.57
N LEU A 26 -6.08 0.00 -13.56
CA LEU A 26 -7.47 -0.36 -13.32
C LEU A 26 -8.43 0.63 -13.98
N THR A 27 -9.67 0.18 -14.16
CA THR A 27 -10.81 1.05 -14.46
C THR A 27 -11.68 1.19 -13.21
N GLU A 28 -12.58 2.18 -13.18
CA GLU A 28 -13.50 2.38 -12.03
C GLU A 28 -14.41 1.15 -11.83
N GLU A 29 -14.86 0.51 -12.91
CA GLU A 29 -15.68 -0.70 -12.85
C GLU A 29 -14.92 -1.86 -12.21
N ALA A 30 -13.60 -1.94 -12.43
CA ALA A 30 -12.76 -2.98 -11.87
C ALA A 30 -12.74 -2.95 -10.34
N LEU A 31 -12.97 -1.79 -9.71
CA LEU A 31 -13.01 -1.65 -8.25
C LEU A 31 -14.16 -2.43 -7.60
N SER A 32 -15.21 -2.74 -8.36
CA SER A 32 -16.37 -3.51 -7.90
C SER A 32 -16.21 -5.02 -8.08
N LEU A 33 -15.17 -5.48 -8.79
CA LEU A 33 -14.94 -6.90 -9.02
C LEU A 33 -14.63 -7.64 -7.71
N THR A 34 -15.16 -8.85 -7.60
CA THR A 34 -14.95 -9.75 -6.46
C THR A 34 -15.15 -11.21 -6.88
N THR A 35 -14.37 -12.11 -6.31
CA THR A 35 -14.55 -13.57 -6.42
C THR A 35 -15.44 -14.14 -5.33
N SER A 36 -15.79 -13.35 -4.31
CA SER A 36 -16.60 -13.79 -3.17
C SER A 36 -17.62 -12.73 -2.76
N LYS A 37 -18.88 -13.18 -2.64
CA LYS A 37 -19.98 -12.39 -2.06
C LYS A 37 -20.09 -12.55 -0.53
N ARG A 38 -19.27 -13.41 0.08
CA ARG A 38 -19.34 -13.79 1.51
C ARG A 38 -18.12 -13.39 2.34
N GLY A 39 -17.20 -12.60 1.78
CA GLY A 39 -15.98 -12.12 2.46
C GLY A 39 -14.81 -11.90 1.49
N GLY A 40 -13.77 -11.17 1.91
CA GLY A 40 -12.58 -10.85 1.08
C GLY A 40 -12.61 -9.49 0.39
N GLY A 41 -13.81 -8.92 0.20
CA GLY A 41 -14.02 -7.57 -0.33
C GLY A 41 -13.81 -7.48 -1.84
N THR A 42 -14.34 -6.41 -2.44
CA THR A 42 -14.05 -6.06 -3.84
C THR A 42 -12.60 -5.58 -4.00
N VAL A 43 -12.11 -5.45 -5.24
CA VAL A 43 -10.80 -4.86 -5.55
C VAL A 43 -10.61 -3.52 -4.83
N GLY A 44 -11.60 -2.62 -4.91
CA GLY A 44 -11.56 -1.33 -4.22
C GLY A 44 -11.47 -1.48 -2.69
N HIS A 45 -12.17 -2.45 -2.09
CA HIS A 45 -12.07 -2.71 -0.65
C HIS A 45 -10.67 -3.17 -0.24
N GLN A 46 -10.02 -4.00 -1.05
CA GLN A 46 -8.67 -4.46 -0.75
C GLN A 46 -7.64 -3.33 -0.87
N LEU A 47 -7.77 -2.46 -1.89
CA LEU A 47 -6.95 -1.26 -2.03
C LEU A 47 -7.16 -0.28 -0.86
N ALA A 48 -8.42 -0.06 -0.46
CA ALA A 48 -8.75 0.74 0.71
C ALA A 48 -8.14 0.13 1.99
N HIS A 49 -8.18 -1.19 2.14
CA HIS A 49 -7.63 -1.89 3.30
C HIS A 49 -6.10 -1.74 3.40
N ILE A 50 -5.37 -1.84 2.28
CA ILE A 50 -3.92 -1.56 2.23
C ILE A 50 -3.63 -0.16 2.80
N TYR A 51 -4.32 0.86 2.30
CA TYR A 51 -4.18 2.22 2.82
C TYR A 51 -4.54 2.33 4.31
N ASN A 52 -5.66 1.73 4.73
CA ASN A 52 -6.13 1.82 6.10
C ASN A 52 -5.11 1.24 7.10
N VAL A 53 -4.41 0.16 6.74
CA VAL A 53 -3.34 -0.40 7.59
C VAL A 53 -2.18 0.57 7.76
N ARG A 54 -1.82 1.33 6.72
CA ARG A 54 -0.85 2.44 6.83
C ARG A 54 -1.38 3.55 7.73
N PHE A 55 -2.62 3.98 7.51
CA PHE A 55 -3.29 5.01 8.31
C PHE A 55 -3.30 4.64 9.80
N TRP A 56 -3.72 3.43 10.18
CA TRP A 56 -3.76 3.00 11.59
C TRP A 56 -2.35 2.92 12.21
N ARG A 57 -1.33 2.60 11.41
CA ARG A 57 0.06 2.63 11.88
C ARG A 57 0.51 4.06 12.18
N LEU A 58 0.24 4.98 11.27
CA LEU A 58 0.57 6.40 11.41
C LEU A 58 -0.20 7.02 12.59
N GLU A 59 -1.50 6.73 12.72
CA GLU A 59 -2.32 7.21 13.82
C GLU A 59 -1.80 6.75 15.19
N LYS A 60 -1.35 5.49 15.28
CA LYS A 60 -0.74 4.96 16.51
C LYS A 60 0.62 5.59 16.81
N TYR A 61 1.36 5.98 15.78
CA TYR A 61 2.66 6.66 15.93
C TYR A 61 2.45 8.10 16.42
N ASP A 62 1.65 8.86 15.69
CA ASP A 62 1.26 10.24 16.00
C ASP A 62 -0.04 10.62 15.26
N LYS A 63 -1.08 10.94 16.04
CA LYS A 63 -2.39 11.33 15.49
C LYS A 63 -2.34 12.63 14.67
N THR A 64 -1.38 13.51 14.93
CA THR A 64 -1.28 14.79 14.21
C THR A 64 -0.90 14.60 12.74
N TRP A 65 -0.17 13.53 12.41
CA TRP A 65 0.26 13.20 11.05
C TRP A 65 -0.89 12.76 10.13
N VAL A 66 -1.97 12.26 10.73
CA VAL A 66 -3.14 11.79 10.01
C VAL A 66 -4.33 12.73 10.14
N SER A 67 -4.13 13.95 10.65
CA SER A 67 -5.21 14.93 10.87
C SER A 67 -6.02 15.27 9.61
N GLY A 68 -5.40 15.21 8.42
CA GLY A 68 -6.05 15.40 7.12
C GLY A 68 -6.49 14.10 6.42
N LEU A 69 -6.35 12.95 7.08
CA LEU A 69 -6.64 11.63 6.54
C LEU A 69 -7.73 10.95 7.36
N HIS A 70 -8.38 9.94 6.78
CA HIS A 70 -9.35 9.10 7.49
C HIS A 70 -9.35 7.69 6.92
N THR A 71 -9.79 6.72 7.73
CA THR A 71 -10.06 5.36 7.27
C THR A 71 -11.14 5.37 6.18
N ILE A 72 -10.89 4.71 5.05
CA ILE A 72 -11.91 4.44 4.03
C ILE A 72 -12.75 3.26 4.51
N LYS A 73 -14.00 3.50 4.84
CA LYS A 73 -14.96 2.50 5.33
C LYS A 73 -15.55 1.68 4.18
N ALA A 74 -16.23 0.59 4.53
CA ALA A 74 -16.87 -0.26 3.54
C ALA A 74 -17.93 0.49 2.71
N ALA A 75 -18.75 1.31 3.38
CA ALA A 75 -19.81 2.09 2.76
C ALA A 75 -19.32 3.30 1.95
N ASP A 76 -18.06 3.73 2.12
CA ASP A 76 -17.53 4.88 1.41
C ASP A 76 -17.34 4.54 -0.07
N GLU A 77 -17.65 5.50 -0.94
CA GLU A 77 -17.33 5.41 -2.36
C GLU A 77 -15.81 5.33 -2.55
N LYS A 78 -15.38 4.51 -3.50
CA LYS A 78 -13.97 4.27 -3.81
C LYS A 78 -13.78 4.58 -5.28
N THR A 79 -13.04 5.63 -5.57
CA THR A 79 -12.59 5.98 -6.92
C THR A 79 -11.10 5.75 -7.05
N LEU A 80 -10.61 5.59 -8.28
CA LEU A 80 -9.18 5.44 -8.54
C LEU A 80 -8.39 6.67 -8.08
N ASP A 81 -8.95 7.87 -8.27
CA ASP A 81 -8.31 9.12 -7.84
C ASP A 81 -8.19 9.22 -6.31
N LEU A 82 -9.24 8.84 -5.58
CA LEU A 82 -9.21 8.79 -4.11
C LEU A 82 -8.15 7.80 -3.62
N LEU A 83 -8.15 6.58 -4.16
CA LEU A 83 -7.22 5.52 -3.79
C LEU A 83 -5.77 5.92 -4.12
N ARG A 84 -5.52 6.46 -5.32
CA ARG A 84 -4.21 6.96 -5.74
C ARG A 84 -3.70 8.03 -4.79
N LYS A 85 -4.53 9.03 -4.49
CA LYS A 85 -4.19 10.12 -3.55
C LYS A 85 -3.80 9.57 -2.19
N TYR A 86 -4.65 8.72 -1.60
CA TYR A 86 -4.43 8.23 -0.24
C TYR A 86 -3.24 7.25 -0.15
N HIS A 87 -3.04 6.41 -1.16
CA HIS A 87 -1.85 5.54 -1.23
C HIS A 87 -0.57 6.36 -1.35
N THR A 88 -0.56 7.39 -2.18
CA THR A 88 0.62 8.27 -2.37
C THR A 88 0.93 9.04 -1.09
N THR A 89 -0.07 9.75 -0.53
CA THR A 89 0.12 10.51 0.70
C THR A 89 0.55 9.62 1.87
N SER A 90 -0.07 8.45 2.04
CA SER A 90 0.33 7.51 3.11
C SER A 90 1.71 6.89 2.85
N ALA A 91 2.14 6.72 1.59
CA ALA A 91 3.47 6.23 1.29
C ALA A 91 4.55 7.20 1.76
N ASP A 92 4.37 8.50 1.52
CA ASP A 92 5.31 9.52 1.96
C ASP A 92 5.39 9.60 3.48
N LEU A 93 4.24 9.53 4.16
CA LEU A 93 4.21 9.52 5.62
C LEU A 93 4.86 8.26 6.22
N ILE A 94 4.67 7.09 5.63
CA ILE A 94 5.38 5.88 6.07
C ILE A 94 6.88 5.97 5.76
N GLY A 95 7.26 6.54 4.62
CA GLY A 95 8.67 6.80 4.28
C GLY A 95 9.33 7.71 5.32
N GLN A 96 8.64 8.77 5.74
CA GLN A 96 9.09 9.64 6.82
C GLN A 96 9.14 8.92 8.18
N LEU A 97 8.16 8.06 8.50
CA LEU A 97 8.19 7.25 9.72
C LEU A 97 9.41 6.31 9.75
N ILE A 98 9.70 5.65 8.62
CA ILE A 98 10.89 4.78 8.47
C ILE A 98 12.17 5.60 8.65
N ARG A 99 12.26 6.78 8.01
CA ARG A 99 13.39 7.71 8.15
C ARG A 99 13.61 8.10 9.61
N ASN A 100 12.56 8.56 10.29
CA ASN A 100 12.63 8.94 11.70
C ASN A 100 13.11 7.77 12.58
N GLY A 101 12.66 6.55 12.27
CA GLY A 101 13.08 5.36 13.01
C GLY A 101 14.56 5.03 12.80
N LEU A 102 15.07 5.17 11.57
CA LEU A 102 16.49 4.95 11.27
C LEU A 102 17.36 5.99 12.00
N GLU A 103 16.92 7.26 12.03
CA GLU A 103 17.57 8.32 12.81
C GLU A 103 17.51 8.09 14.33
N GLN A 104 16.60 7.23 14.79
CA GLN A 104 16.44 6.82 16.20
C GLN A 104 16.92 5.39 16.44
N ASP A 105 18.04 4.99 15.82
CA ASP A 105 18.69 3.69 16.00
C ASP A 105 17.76 2.49 15.73
N GLY A 106 16.90 2.64 14.72
CA GLY A 106 15.93 1.63 14.30
C GLY A 106 14.67 1.53 15.17
N LEU A 107 14.47 2.42 16.16
CA LEU A 107 13.32 2.39 17.06
C LEU A 107 12.09 3.05 16.43
N ILE A 108 10.92 2.43 16.62
CA ILE A 108 9.63 3.01 16.20
C ILE A 108 8.68 3.06 17.39
N LYS A 109 8.24 4.27 17.75
CA LYS A 109 7.20 4.49 18.76
C LYS A 109 5.94 3.67 18.42
N GLY A 110 5.44 2.92 19.40
CA GLY A 110 4.24 2.09 19.23
C GLY A 110 4.43 0.82 18.40
N PHE A 111 5.68 0.48 18.01
CA PHE A 111 6.06 -0.76 17.35
C PHE A 111 7.44 -1.25 17.82
N SER A 112 7.45 -2.05 18.89
CA SER A 112 8.68 -2.45 19.60
C SER A 112 9.66 -3.31 18.80
N ARG A 113 9.28 -3.84 17.63
CA ARG A 113 10.18 -4.64 16.78
C ARG A 113 11.11 -3.78 15.90
N GLY A 114 10.89 -2.46 15.82
CA GLY A 114 11.75 -1.54 15.07
C GLY A 114 11.47 -1.45 13.56
N VAL A 115 12.32 -0.72 12.85
CA VAL A 115 12.16 -0.34 11.42
C VAL A 115 12.11 -1.54 10.49
N VAL A 116 13.10 -2.44 10.55
CA VAL A 116 13.23 -3.53 9.56
C VAL A 116 12.03 -4.50 9.63
N PRO A 117 11.57 -4.96 10.82
CA PRO A 117 10.37 -5.78 10.89
C PRO A 117 9.09 -5.04 10.51
N LEU A 118 9.01 -3.72 10.71
CA LEU A 118 7.86 -2.92 10.27
C LEU A 118 7.79 -2.85 8.74
N LEU A 119 8.93 -2.60 8.09
CA LEU A 119 9.04 -2.62 6.64
C LEU A 119 8.64 -4.00 6.09
N GLY A 120 9.18 -5.08 6.67
CA GLY A 120 8.83 -6.44 6.29
C GLY A 120 7.34 -6.75 6.45
N TYR A 121 6.71 -6.24 7.52
CA TYR A 121 5.26 -6.37 7.71
C TYR A 121 4.47 -5.71 6.58
N PHE A 122 4.80 -4.47 6.23
CA PHE A 122 4.10 -3.77 5.15
C PHE A 122 4.28 -4.47 3.80
N ILE A 123 5.50 -4.87 3.45
CA ILE A 123 5.75 -5.57 2.18
C ILE A 123 4.95 -6.88 2.12
N HIS A 124 4.94 -7.69 3.18
CA HIS A 124 4.17 -8.93 3.21
C HIS A 124 2.66 -8.69 3.12
N HIS A 125 2.13 -7.77 3.92
CA HIS A 125 0.70 -7.47 3.95
C HIS A 125 0.21 -6.94 2.61
N GLU A 126 0.95 -6.00 2.03
CA GLU A 126 0.56 -5.38 0.76
C GLU A 126 0.75 -6.33 -0.42
N ALA A 127 1.80 -7.16 -0.44
CA ALA A 127 1.97 -8.19 -1.44
C ALA A 127 0.87 -9.26 -1.38
N HIS A 128 0.41 -9.64 -0.19
CA HIS A 128 -0.72 -10.55 0.00
C HIS A 128 -2.00 -10.00 -0.66
N HIS A 129 -2.37 -8.75 -0.36
CA HIS A 129 -3.55 -8.13 -0.95
C HIS A 129 -3.38 -7.84 -2.45
N ARG A 130 -2.21 -7.41 -2.90
CA ARG A 130 -1.90 -7.24 -4.33
C ARG A 130 -2.09 -8.54 -5.10
N GLY A 131 -1.58 -9.65 -4.58
CA GLY A 131 -1.76 -10.97 -5.18
C GLY A 131 -3.24 -11.37 -5.28
N ASN A 132 -4.01 -11.14 -4.22
CA ASN A 132 -5.44 -11.43 -4.21
C ASN A 132 -6.24 -10.54 -5.19
N ILE A 133 -5.87 -9.27 -5.32
CA ILE A 133 -6.45 -8.36 -6.32
C ILE A 133 -6.16 -8.86 -7.74
N LEU A 134 -4.90 -9.17 -8.05
CA LEU A 134 -4.51 -9.68 -9.37
C LEU A 134 -5.24 -10.99 -9.73
N LEU A 135 -5.38 -11.90 -8.76
CA LEU A 135 -6.15 -13.13 -8.95
C LEU A 135 -7.64 -12.84 -9.18
N THR A 136 -8.23 -11.91 -8.40
CA THR A 136 -9.63 -11.49 -8.55
C THR A 136 -9.89 -10.91 -9.94
N LEU A 137 -9.04 -9.99 -10.40
CA LEU A 137 -9.13 -9.40 -11.73
C LEU A 137 -9.10 -10.49 -12.81
N LYS A 138 -8.13 -11.41 -12.72
CA LYS A 138 -8.00 -12.52 -13.66
C LYS A 138 -9.25 -13.42 -13.69
N LEU A 139 -9.77 -13.81 -12.52
CA LEU A 139 -10.93 -14.69 -12.42
C LEU A 139 -12.24 -14.01 -12.86
N CYS A 140 -12.33 -12.69 -12.74
CA CYS A 140 -13.46 -11.91 -13.24
C CYS A 140 -13.34 -11.54 -14.73
N GLY A 141 -12.33 -12.04 -15.44
CA GLY A 141 -12.16 -11.78 -16.88
C GLY A 141 -11.58 -10.40 -17.22
N PHE A 142 -11.08 -9.66 -16.22
CA PHE A 142 -10.38 -8.40 -16.48
C PHE A 142 -9.03 -8.68 -17.16
N LYS A 143 -8.82 -8.11 -18.34
CA LYS A 143 -7.59 -8.29 -19.10
C LYS A 143 -6.47 -7.45 -18.48
N LEU A 144 -5.57 -8.11 -17.75
CA LEU A 144 -4.37 -7.47 -17.21
C LEU A 144 -3.45 -7.00 -18.37
N PRO A 145 -3.10 -5.71 -18.45
CA PRO A 145 -2.11 -5.21 -19.39
C PRO A 145 -0.74 -5.87 -19.17
N ASP A 146 0.05 -6.06 -20.23
CA ASP A 146 1.38 -6.67 -20.09
C ASP A 146 2.33 -5.78 -19.28
N GLU A 147 2.15 -4.46 -19.38
CA GLU A 147 2.82 -3.47 -18.54
C GLU A 147 2.59 -3.75 -17.05
N LEU A 148 1.38 -4.19 -16.67
CA LEU A 148 1.10 -4.59 -15.29
C LEU A 148 1.67 -5.96 -14.96
N LYS A 149 1.50 -6.97 -15.83
CA LYS A 149 1.95 -8.35 -15.55
C LYS A 149 3.45 -8.45 -15.30
N TYR A 150 4.24 -7.78 -16.15
CA TYR A 150 5.70 -7.83 -16.11
C TYR A 150 6.29 -6.66 -15.34
N GLY A 151 5.71 -5.46 -15.47
CA GLY A 151 6.27 -4.24 -14.90
C GLY A 151 6.29 -4.20 -13.37
N ILE A 152 5.47 -5.00 -12.67
CA ILE A 152 5.58 -5.11 -11.20
C ILE A 152 6.91 -5.74 -10.73
N TRP A 153 7.65 -6.40 -11.63
CA TRP A 153 8.95 -7.00 -11.35
C TRP A 153 10.13 -6.17 -11.86
N GLU A 154 9.86 -5.12 -12.66
CA GLU A 154 10.90 -4.29 -13.27
C GLU A 154 11.28 -3.12 -12.34
N TRP A 155 11.88 -3.43 -11.19
CA TRP A 155 12.12 -2.45 -10.12
C TRP A 155 13.01 -1.26 -10.50
N ASN A 156 13.85 -1.42 -11.53
CA ASN A 156 14.68 -0.34 -12.07
C ASN A 156 13.90 0.61 -13.01
N LYS A 157 12.65 0.31 -13.35
CA LYS A 157 11.80 1.06 -14.30
C LYS A 157 10.52 1.59 -13.68
N ILE A 158 10.13 1.07 -12.52
CA ILE A 158 9.11 1.70 -11.67
C ILE A 158 9.76 2.78 -10.84
#